data_AF-A0A1H3VU98-F1
#
_entry.id   AF-A0A1H3VU98-F1
#
_cell.length_a   1.000
_cell.length_b   1.000
_cell.length_c   1.000
_cell.angle_alpha   90.00
_cell.angle_beta   90.00
_cell.angle_gamma   90.00
#
_symmetry.space_group_name_H-M   'P 1'
#
loop_
_entity.id
_entity.type
_entity.pdbx_description
1 polymer ?
#
loop_
_entity_poly.entity_id
_entity_poly.type
_entity_poly.pdbx_seq_one_letter_code
_entity_poly.pdbx_strand_id
1 'polypeptide(L)'
;MNETSLTRLMYTLIIVGLGIAAVGVGLVIFTDIVTGYGIQGIALVAGLIAGGLFLSIPAKIYLTLQLMKRNDEKVKAMRERGEIR
;
A
#
# COMPACT_ATOMS: atom_id res chain seq x y z
N MET A 1 20.52 2.33 6.29
CA MET A 1 19.21 2.22 6.97
C MET A 1 18.85 0.74 7.05
N ASN A 2 18.39 0.27 8.21
CA ASN A 2 18.14 -1.15 8.46
C ASN A 2 16.97 -1.65 7.59
N GLU A 3 17.13 -2.77 6.87
CA GLU A 3 16.12 -3.30 5.95
C GLU A 3 14.77 -3.54 6.65
N THR A 4 14.83 -3.96 7.92
CA THR A 4 13.66 -4.15 8.78
C THR A 4 12.87 -2.88 9.02
N SER A 5 13.56 -1.73 9.15
CA SER A 5 12.92 -0.43 9.34
C SER A 5 12.19 0.03 8.06
N LEU A 6 12.77 -0.25 6.90
CA LEU A 6 12.17 0.09 5.61
C LEU A 6 10.93 -0.77 5.32
N THR A 7 11.00 -2.08 5.60
CA THR A 7 9.83 -2.97 5.54
C THR A 7 8.69 -2.48 6.43
N ARG A 8 8.99 -2.08 7.67
CA ARG A 8 7.99 -1.58 8.63
C ARG A 8 7.39 -0.24 8.18
N LEU A 9 8.20 0.63 7.59
CA LEU A 9 7.74 1.89 6.99
C LEU A 9 6.78 1.62 5.82
N MET A 10 7.09 0.65 4.95
CA MET A 10 6.21 0.28 3.83
C MET A 10 4.87 -0.27 4.31
N TYR A 11 4.87 -1.15 5.32
CA TYR A 11 3.62 -1.60 5.95
C TYR A 11 2.82 -0.44 6.55
N THR A 12 3.50 0.50 7.21
CA THR A 12 2.86 1.70 7.78
C THR A 12 2.23 2.56 6.68
N LEU A 13 2.94 2.76 5.55
CA LEU A 13 2.41 3.48 4.39
C LEU A 13 1.17 2.83 3.79
N ILE A 14 1.10 1.49 3.77
CA ILE A 14 -0.10 0.77 3.34
C ILE A 14 -1.27 1.08 4.28
N ILE A 15 -1.06 0.98 5.60
CA ILE A 15 -2.11 1.25 6.59
C ILE A 15 -2.58 2.71 6.50
N VAL A 16 -1.65 3.65 6.36
CA VAL A 16 -1.97 5.08 6.20
C VAL A 16 -2.72 5.33 4.89
N GLY A 17 -2.27 4.78 3.76
CA GLY A 17 -2.93 4.92 2.46
C GLY A 17 -4.36 4.34 2.46
N LEU A 18 -4.54 3.17 3.06
CA LEU A 18 -5.86 2.56 3.27
C LEU A 18 -6.73 3.38 4.21
N GLY A 19 -6.16 3.94 5.27
CA GLY A 19 -6.86 4.83 6.19
C GLY A 19 -7.38 6.08 5.48
N ILE A 20 -6.55 6.71 4.66
CA ILE A 20 -6.93 7.89 3.86
C ILE A 20 -8.05 7.53 2.87
N ALA A 21 -7.95 6.39 2.18
CA ALA A 21 -8.99 5.93 1.27
C ALA A 21 -10.31 5.64 2.02
N ALA A 22 -10.25 5.00 3.19
CA ALA A 22 -11.41 4.74 4.04
C ALA A 22 -12.07 6.02 4.55
N VAL A 23 -11.28 7.03 4.91
CA VAL A 23 -11.79 8.37 5.26
C VAL A 23 -12.46 9.03 4.06
N GLY A 24 -11.88 8.92 2.85
CA GLY A 24 -12.49 9.40 1.62
C GLY A 24 -13.85 8.75 1.34
N VAL A 25 -13.96 7.43 1.50
CA VAL A 25 -15.23 6.70 1.39
C VAL A 25 -16.21 7.08 2.50
N GLY A 26 -15.72 7.25 3.73
CA GLY A 26 -16.53 7.69 4.87
C GLY A 26 -17.13 9.07 4.65
N LEU A 27 -16.37 10.00 4.08
CA LEU A 27 -16.88 11.32 3.69
C LEU A 27 -18.03 11.18 2.67
N VAL A 28 -17.93 10.30 1.67
CA VAL A 28 -19.04 10.07 0.71
C VAL A 28 -20.30 9.58 1.40
N ILE A 29 -20.16 8.65 2.33
CA ILE A 29 -21.30 7.97 2.95
C ILE A 29 -21.98 8.85 4.00
N PHE A 30 -21.19 9.55 4.81
CA PHE A 30 -21.69 10.30 5.97
C PHE A 30 -21.91 11.78 5.71
N THR A 31 -21.32 12.35 4.67
CA THR A 31 -21.50 13.76 4.35
C THR A 31 -22.19 13.92 3.01
N ASP A 32 -23.20 14.79 3.00
CA ASP A 32 -23.85 15.27 1.77
C ASP A 32 -22.94 16.26 1.01
N ILE A 33 -21.60 16.14 1.16
CA ILE A 33 -20.62 16.99 0.45
C ILE A 33 -20.83 16.91 -1.07
N VAL A 34 -21.27 15.75 -1.57
CA VAL A 34 -21.58 15.53 -2.98
C VAL A 34 -22.78 16.38 -3.43
N THR A 35 -23.76 16.63 -2.56
CA THR A 35 -24.97 17.41 -2.88
C THR A 35 -24.82 18.89 -2.51
N GLY A 36 -24.05 19.21 -1.46
CA GLY A 36 -23.85 20.58 -0.98
C GLY A 36 -22.72 21.37 -1.66
N TYR A 37 -21.64 20.70 -2.09
CA TYR A 37 -20.49 21.33 -2.78
C TYR A 37 -20.42 20.98 -4.28
N GLY A 38 -21.32 20.13 -4.76
CA GLY A 38 -21.39 19.68 -6.16
C GLY A 38 -20.07 19.06 -6.66
N ILE A 39 -19.59 19.51 -7.82
CA ILE A 39 -18.41 18.96 -8.51
C ILE A 39 -17.14 19.05 -7.66
N GLN A 40 -16.99 20.09 -6.84
CA GLN A 40 -15.82 20.26 -5.96
C GLN A 40 -15.76 19.18 -4.87
N GLY A 41 -16.91 18.80 -4.32
CA GLY A 41 -17.00 17.73 -3.31
C GLY A 41 -16.61 16.37 -3.89
N ILE A 42 -17.07 16.08 -5.11
CA ILE A 42 -16.73 14.85 -5.84
C ILE A 42 -15.23 14.79 -6.14
N ALA A 43 -14.64 15.88 -6.63
CA ALA A 43 -13.21 15.94 -6.94
C ALA A 43 -12.33 15.71 -5.71
N LEU A 44 -12.71 16.27 -4.55
CA LEU A 44 -11.99 16.10 -3.29
C LEU A 44 -12.01 14.65 -2.81
N VAL A 45 -13.19 14.02 -2.80
CA VAL A 45 -13.36 12.61 -2.45
C VAL A 45 -12.58 11.71 -3.40
N ALA A 46 -12.77 11.91 -4.71
CA ALA A 46 -12.11 11.09 -5.72
C ALA A 46 -10.59 11.19 -5.58
N GLY A 47 -10.07 12.40 -5.31
CA GLY A 47 -8.67 12.64 -5.01
C GLY A 47 -8.18 11.93 -3.74
N LEU A 48 -8.97 11.95 -2.65
CA LEU A 48 -8.64 11.24 -1.42
C LEU A 48 -8.56 9.73 -1.61
N ILE A 49 -9.56 9.13 -2.28
CA ILE A 49 -9.61 7.70 -2.53
C ILE A 49 -8.49 7.29 -3.49
N ALA A 50 -8.36 7.98 -4.63
CA ALA A 50 -7.33 7.68 -5.62
C ALA A 50 -5.92 7.91 -5.05
N GLY A 51 -5.71 8.99 -4.30
CA GLY A 51 -4.44 9.29 -3.64
C GLY A 51 -4.08 8.26 -2.57
N GLY A 52 -5.03 7.86 -1.72
CA GLY A 52 -4.83 6.83 -0.70
C GLY A 52 -4.47 5.47 -1.32
N LEU A 53 -5.16 5.08 -2.40
CA LEU A 53 -4.84 3.86 -3.13
C LEU A 53 -3.49 3.95 -3.85
N PHE A 54 -3.20 5.09 -4.49
CA PHE A 54 -1.95 5.30 -5.23
C PHE A 54 -0.74 5.18 -4.32
N LEU A 55 -0.80 5.74 -3.10
CA LEU A 55 0.27 5.63 -2.11
C LEU A 55 0.52 4.17 -1.65
N SER A 56 -0.49 3.32 -1.76
CA SER A 56 -0.44 1.91 -1.34
C SER A 56 0.31 1.01 -2.35
N ILE A 57 0.36 1.40 -3.63
CA ILE A 57 0.96 0.63 -4.72
C ILE A 57 2.49 0.50 -4.59
N PRO A 58 3.28 1.58 -4.44
CA PRO A 58 4.74 1.47 -4.35
C PRO A 58 5.19 0.66 -3.14
N ALA A 59 4.45 0.74 -2.02
CA ALA A 59 4.71 -0.04 -0.82
C ALA A 59 4.50 -1.55 -1.04
N LYS A 60 3.41 -1.94 -1.75
CA LYS A 60 3.18 -3.34 -2.12
C LYS A 60 4.27 -3.87 -3.07
N ILE A 61 4.67 -3.08 -4.07
CA ILE A 61 5.72 -3.48 -5.01
C ILE A 61 7.05 -3.69 -4.27
N TYR A 62 7.41 -2.79 -3.36
CA TYR A 62 8.64 -2.91 -2.58
C TYR A 62 8.68 -4.19 -1.74
N LEU A 63 7.60 -4.50 -1.03
CA LEU A 63 7.52 -5.72 -0.21
C LEU A 63 7.62 -6.98 -1.06
N THR A 64 6.99 -7.01 -2.23
CA THR A 64 7.09 -8.14 -3.17
C THR A 64 8.52 -8.34 -3.65
N LEU A 65 9.21 -7.26 -4.04
CA LEU A 65 10.61 -7.33 -4.46
C LEU A 65 11.52 -7.83 -3.32
N GLN A 66 11.24 -7.40 -2.09
CA GLN A 66 11.99 -7.84 -0.92
C GLN A 66 11.73 -9.32 -0.60
N LEU A 67 10.48 -9.78 -0.71
CA LEU A 67 10.12 -11.19 -0.54
C LEU A 67 10.80 -12.06 -1.60
N MET A 68 10.83 -11.61 -2.85
CA MET A 68 11.46 -12.35 -3.95
C MET A 68 12.96 -12.50 -3.71
N LYS A 69 13.65 -11.43 -3.27
CA LYS A 69 15.07 -11.52 -2.86
C LYS A 69 15.30 -12.55 -1.75
N ARG A 70 14.48 -12.54 -0.69
CA ARG A 70 14.60 -13.51 0.41
C ARG A 70 14.29 -14.94 -0.03
N ASN A 71 13.37 -15.10 -0.98
CA ASN A 71 13.05 -16.40 -1.54
C ASN A 71 14.20 -16.93 -2.40
N ASP A 72 14.81 -16.09 -3.23
CA ASP A 72 15.97 -16.47 -4.06
C ASP A 72 17.18 -16.88 -3.20
N GLU A 73 17.44 -16.16 -2.09
CA GLU A 73 18.47 -16.54 -1.12
C GLU A 73 18.18 -17.90 -0.47
N LYS A 74 16.92 -18.15 -0.09
CA LYS A 74 16.50 -19.44 0.47
C LYS A 74 16.64 -20.58 -0.54
N VAL A 75 16.20 -20.37 -1.77
CA VAL A 75 16.29 -21.36 -2.86
C VAL A 75 17.75 -21.66 -3.17
N LYS A 76 18.62 -20.64 -3.21
CA LYS A 76 20.06 -20.82 -3.39
C LYS A 76 20.67 -21.63 -2.24
N ALA A 77 20.33 -21.33 -1.00
CA ALA A 77 20.80 -22.08 0.16
C ALA A 77 20.26 -23.52 0.23
N MET A 78 19.08 -23.81 -0.32
CA MET A 78 18.55 -25.17 -0.48
C MET A 78 19.26 -25.94 -1.60
N ARG A 79 19.60 -25.25 -2.71
CA ARG A 79 20.36 -25.82 -3.83
C ARG A 79 21.79 -26.18 -3.41
N GLU A 80 22.44 -25.34 -2.60
CA GLU A 80 23.75 -25.62 -2.01
C GLU A 80 23.72 -26.78 -1.02
N ARG A 81 22.58 -27.04 -0.36
CA ARG A 81 22.35 -28.22 0.50
C ARG A 81 21.97 -29.49 -0.28
N GLY A 82 21.82 -29.41 -1.60
CA GLY A 82 21.44 -30.56 -2.44
C GLY A 82 20.00 -31.04 -2.26
N GLU A 83 19.14 -30.25 -1.61
CA GLU A 83 17.73 -30.59 -1.35
C GLU A 83 16.84 -30.34 -2.58
N ILE A 84 17.30 -29.51 -3.53
CA ILE A 84 16.62 -29.21 -4.79
C ILE A 84 17.63 -29.45 -5.92
N ARG A 85 17.39 -30.47 -6.75
CA ARG A 85 18.24 -30.84 -7.89
C ARG A 85 17.93 -29.98 -9.11
#